data_AF-A0A8T2VG57-F1
#
_entry.id   AF-A0A8T2VG57-F1
#
_cell.length_a   1.000
_cell.length_b   1.000
_cell.length_c   1.000
_cell.angle_alpha   90.00
_cell.angle_beta   90.00
_cell.angle_gamma   90.00
#
_symmetry.space_group_name_H-M   'P 1'
#
loop_
_entity.id
_entity.type
_entity.pdbx_description
1 polymer ?
#
loop_
_entity_poly.entity_id
_entity_poly.type
_entity_poly.pdbx_seq_one_letter_code
_entity_poly.pdbx_strand_id
1 'polypeptide(L)'
;MSLVLGVPILECVYLIACARWAWKRCVHTGAQDSERWGSAESHDFEPVPRMCRLVLAVYEDDLSSPRWAPPGGYGIDVECVVKRADYKYTHGLAPPYLIYVDHKEQDIVVAIRGLNLGRESDYQVLLDNKLGQELFDGGYVHHGLLESAFWLLKKEAEVLKSLLQQHPQYMLTFAGHSLGSGVAAMLTMLAVKHRDKLDNISRERVRCYAIAPARCMSLNLAVRYADVINSIVLQDDFLPRTATPLEDIFKCICW
;
A
#
# COMPACT_ATOMS: atom_id res chain seq x y z
N MET A 1 40.90 -29.40 42.11
CA MET A 1 39.53 -28.97 41.74
C MET A 1 39.64 -27.82 40.76
N SER A 2 39.56 -28.08 39.46
CA SER A 2 39.54 -27.03 38.43
C SER A 2 38.56 -27.44 37.34
N LEU A 3 37.30 -27.07 37.55
CA LEU A 3 36.18 -27.21 36.61
C LEU A 3 35.39 -25.90 36.63
N VAL A 4 36.04 -24.77 36.32
CA VAL A 4 35.36 -23.45 36.26
C VAL A 4 35.95 -22.55 35.17
N LEU A 5 36.25 -23.07 33.97
CA LEU A 5 36.82 -22.24 32.89
C LEU A 5 36.23 -22.54 31.49
N GLY A 6 35.15 -23.30 31.39
CA GLY A 6 34.55 -23.70 30.11
C GLY A 6 33.29 -22.95 29.69
N VAL A 7 32.70 -22.13 30.57
CA VAL A 7 31.35 -21.57 30.37
C VAL A 7 31.28 -20.14 29.79
N PRO A 8 32.29 -19.24 29.78
CA PRO A 8 31.97 -17.84 29.45
C PRO A 8 32.13 -17.46 27.97
N ILE A 9 32.75 -18.27 27.11
CA ILE A 9 33.03 -17.80 25.73
C ILE A 9 31.77 -17.83 24.86
N LEU A 10 31.00 -18.93 24.92
CA LEU A 10 29.80 -19.09 24.09
C LEU A 10 28.71 -18.07 24.47
N GLU A 11 28.53 -17.84 25.77
CA GLU A 11 27.60 -16.85 26.31
C GLU A 11 28.04 -15.43 25.97
N CYS A 12 29.33 -15.09 26.09
CA CYS A 12 29.83 -13.78 25.67
C CYS A 12 29.69 -13.55 24.17
N VAL A 13 29.96 -14.55 23.33
CA VAL A 13 29.75 -14.46 21.87
C VAL A 13 28.28 -14.23 21.55
N TYR A 14 27.38 -14.95 22.22
CA TYR A 14 25.94 -14.76 22.08
C TYR A 14 25.51 -13.34 22.50
N LEU A 15 25.95 -12.86 23.67
CA LEU A 15 25.63 -11.51 24.15
C LEU A 15 26.17 -10.43 23.21
N ILE A 16 27.40 -10.57 22.69
CA ILE A 16 27.98 -9.63 21.71
C ILE A 16 27.17 -9.68 20.40
N ALA A 17 26.74 -10.86 19.94
CA ALA A 17 25.92 -10.99 18.76
C ALA A 17 24.54 -10.32 18.94
N CYS A 18 23.88 -10.54 20.09
CA CYS A 18 22.63 -9.87 20.45
C CYS A 18 22.79 -8.36 20.59
N ALA A 19 23.85 -7.88 21.26
CA ALA A 19 24.14 -6.46 21.42
C ALA A 19 24.43 -5.80 20.06
N ARG A 20 25.21 -6.46 19.20
CA ARG A 20 25.47 -5.99 17.83
C ARG A 20 24.20 -5.98 16.98
N TRP A 21 23.34 -6.99 17.12
CA TRP A 21 22.05 -7.06 16.44
C TRP A 21 21.13 -5.91 16.89
N ALA A 22 21.02 -5.68 18.20
CA ALA A 22 20.22 -4.60 18.78
C ALA A 22 20.77 -3.23 18.37
N TRP A 23 22.08 -3.01 18.48
CA TRP A 23 22.76 -1.80 18.01
C TRP A 23 22.46 -1.53 16.54
N LYS A 24 22.61 -2.55 15.68
CA LYS A 24 22.28 -2.42 14.27
C LYS A 24 20.82 -2.01 14.08
N ARG A 25 19.86 -2.62 14.77
CA ARG A 25 18.43 -2.25 14.69
C ARG A 25 18.15 -0.83 15.17
N CYS A 26 18.83 -0.37 16.23
CA CYS A 26 18.61 0.96 16.81
C CYS A 26 19.28 2.09 16.02
N VAL A 27 20.36 1.80 15.31
CA VAL A 27 21.10 2.79 14.50
C VAL A 27 20.75 2.68 13.01
N HIS A 28 19.94 1.68 12.63
CA HIS A 28 19.48 1.55 11.25
C HIS A 28 18.52 2.68 10.91
N THR A 29 18.81 3.39 9.81
CA THR A 29 17.94 4.46 9.30
C THR A 29 17.49 4.13 7.89
N GLY A 30 16.34 4.67 7.48
CA GLY A 30 15.80 4.47 6.15
C GLY A 30 16.73 4.95 5.03
N ALA A 31 17.63 5.89 5.32
CA ALA A 31 18.66 6.33 4.38
C ALA A 31 19.61 5.20 3.97
N GLN A 32 19.83 4.21 4.84
CA GLN A 32 20.66 3.05 4.54
C GLN A 32 19.94 2.04 3.62
N ASP A 33 18.61 2.04 3.60
CA ASP A 33 17.84 1.17 2.69
C ASP A 33 17.96 1.61 1.23
N SER A 34 18.08 2.92 1.01
CA SER A 34 18.14 3.55 -0.31
C SER A 34 19.53 4.04 -0.72
N GLU A 35 20.58 3.78 0.08
CA GLU A 35 21.96 4.26 -0.17
C GLU A 35 22.48 3.88 -1.56
N ARG A 36 22.05 2.73 -2.09
CA ARG A 36 22.46 2.21 -3.40
C ARG A 36 21.45 2.48 -4.53
N TRP A 37 20.33 3.16 -4.22
CA TRP A 37 19.29 3.42 -5.20
C TRP A 37 19.65 4.65 -6.02
N GLY A 38 19.24 4.68 -7.29
CA GLY A 38 19.33 5.90 -8.08
C GLY A 38 18.47 7.01 -7.45
N SER A 39 18.91 8.25 -7.55
CA SER A 39 18.05 9.39 -7.18
C SER A 39 16.86 9.45 -8.11
N ALA A 40 15.66 9.60 -7.55
CA ALA A 40 14.45 9.83 -8.34
C ALA A 40 14.56 11.18 -9.06
N GLU A 41 14.13 11.22 -10.32
CA GLU A 41 14.03 12.48 -11.05
C GLU A 41 12.81 13.27 -10.60
N SER A 42 12.78 14.57 -10.88
CA SER A 42 11.63 15.41 -10.50
C SER A 42 10.32 14.90 -11.10
N HIS A 43 10.36 14.33 -12.30
CA HIS A 43 9.18 13.80 -12.98
C HIS A 43 8.68 12.48 -12.37
N ASP A 44 9.55 11.69 -11.73
CA ASP A 44 9.16 10.47 -11.00
C ASP A 44 8.35 10.81 -9.74
N PHE A 45 8.70 11.93 -9.10
CA PHE A 45 8.09 12.35 -7.83
C PHE A 45 6.94 13.33 -7.98
N GLU A 46 6.85 14.07 -9.10
CA GLU A 46 5.79 15.06 -9.37
C GLU A 46 4.37 14.54 -9.06
N PRO A 47 3.99 13.30 -9.42
CA PRO A 47 2.63 12.80 -9.17
C PRO A 47 2.37 12.48 -7.69
N VAL A 48 3.41 12.23 -6.89
CA VAL A 48 3.28 11.68 -5.53
C VAL A 48 2.50 12.60 -4.60
N PRO A 49 2.80 13.91 -4.48
CA PRO A 49 2.00 14.82 -3.66
C PRO A 49 0.52 14.87 -4.05
N ARG A 50 0.19 14.75 -5.34
CA ARG A 50 -1.20 14.70 -5.84
C ARG A 50 -1.90 13.43 -5.35
N MET A 51 -1.25 12.28 -5.49
CA MET A 51 -1.77 11.00 -5.00
C MET A 51 -1.96 11.00 -3.48
N CYS A 52 -1.01 11.57 -2.73
CA CYS A 52 -1.15 11.74 -1.28
C CYS A 52 -2.39 12.57 -0.92
N ARG A 53 -2.65 13.68 -1.62
CA ARG A 53 -3.84 14.52 -1.38
C ARG A 53 -5.14 13.77 -1.70
N LEU A 54 -5.20 13.04 -2.82
CA LEU A 54 -6.36 12.21 -3.18
C LEU A 54 -6.63 11.13 -2.13
N VAL A 55 -5.59 10.43 -1.66
CA VAL A 55 -5.72 9.43 -0.60
C VAL A 55 -6.15 10.05 0.73
N LEU A 56 -5.59 11.20 1.11
CA LEU A 56 -5.99 11.92 2.32
C LEU A 56 -7.44 12.40 2.25
N ALA A 57 -7.94 12.79 1.07
CA ALA A 57 -9.34 13.19 0.91
C ALA A 57 -10.33 12.05 1.21
N VAL A 58 -9.93 10.78 1.04
CA VAL A 58 -10.74 9.62 1.45
C VAL A 58 -10.95 9.56 2.98
N TYR A 59 -10.10 10.24 3.75
CA TYR A 59 -10.25 10.31 5.21
C TYR A 59 -11.31 11.31 5.67
N GLU A 60 -11.70 12.25 4.82
CA GLU A 60 -12.74 13.24 5.14
C GLU A 60 -14.12 12.59 5.17
N ASP A 61 -14.98 13.05 6.07
CA ASP A 61 -16.39 12.69 6.05
C ASP A 61 -17.11 13.42 4.89
N ASP A 62 -16.82 14.71 4.72
CA ASP A 62 -17.40 15.58 3.70
C ASP A 62 -16.31 16.33 2.92
N LEU A 63 -16.23 16.08 1.61
CA LEU A 63 -15.27 16.74 0.72
C LEU A 63 -15.61 18.19 0.42
N SER A 64 -16.89 18.59 0.58
CA SER A 64 -17.31 19.98 0.37
C SER A 64 -16.94 20.89 1.55
N SER A 65 -16.72 20.29 2.73
CA SER A 65 -16.31 20.99 3.95
C SER A 65 -15.24 20.17 4.70
N PRO A 66 -14.02 20.04 4.12
CA PRO A 66 -12.97 19.20 4.68
C PRO A 66 -12.46 19.75 6.02
N ARG A 67 -12.21 18.87 6.98
CA ARG A 67 -11.74 19.22 8.34
C ARG A 67 -10.23 19.18 8.49
N TRP A 68 -9.57 18.30 7.76
CA TRP A 68 -8.16 17.94 7.90
C TRP A 68 -7.34 18.27 6.64
N ALA A 69 -7.86 19.15 5.80
CA ALA A 69 -7.18 19.59 4.60
C ALA A 69 -5.80 20.21 4.93
N PRO A 70 -4.74 19.84 4.18
CA PRO A 70 -3.45 20.49 4.33
C PRO A 70 -3.51 21.96 3.89
N PRO A 71 -2.48 22.79 4.19
CA PRO A 71 -2.37 24.13 3.63
C PRO A 71 -2.50 24.11 2.10
N GLY A 72 -3.43 24.89 1.56
CA GLY A 72 -3.75 24.90 0.12
C GLY A 72 -4.83 23.89 -0.32
N GLY A 73 -5.39 23.11 0.61
CA GLY A 73 -6.47 22.16 0.32
C GLY A 73 -5.99 20.86 -0.33
N TYR A 74 -6.94 20.00 -0.68
CA TYR A 74 -6.64 18.77 -1.41
C TYR A 74 -6.38 18.98 -2.91
N GLY A 75 -6.78 20.13 -3.46
CA GLY A 75 -6.68 20.39 -4.91
C GLY A 75 -7.54 19.45 -5.75
N ILE A 76 -8.69 19.03 -5.20
CA ILE A 76 -9.65 18.10 -5.81
C ILE A 76 -10.87 18.91 -6.24
N ASP A 77 -11.39 18.63 -7.43
CA ASP A 77 -12.69 19.10 -7.87
C ASP A 77 -13.78 18.08 -7.45
N VAL A 78 -14.69 18.48 -6.58
CA VAL A 78 -15.74 17.58 -6.06
C VAL A 78 -16.66 17.09 -7.18
N GLU A 79 -16.83 17.84 -8.27
CA GLU A 79 -17.64 17.43 -9.42
C GLU A 79 -17.00 16.28 -10.20
N CYS A 80 -15.68 16.15 -10.14
CA CYS A 80 -14.91 15.08 -10.77
C CYS A 80 -14.87 13.78 -9.93
N VAL A 81 -15.51 13.77 -8.76
CA VAL A 81 -15.65 12.58 -7.92
C VAL A 81 -16.79 11.71 -8.45
N VAL A 82 -16.42 10.60 -9.10
CA VAL A 82 -17.39 9.63 -9.62
C VAL A 82 -18.04 8.84 -8.49
N LYS A 83 -17.25 8.47 -7.47
CA LYS A 83 -17.75 7.63 -6.38
C LYS A 83 -16.97 7.79 -5.10
N ARG A 84 -17.70 7.77 -3.98
CA ARG A 84 -17.16 7.58 -2.62
C ARG A 84 -17.75 6.30 -2.05
N ALA A 85 -16.90 5.34 -1.69
CA ALA A 85 -17.30 4.11 -1.04
C ALA A 85 -16.86 4.15 0.42
N ASP A 86 -17.83 4.22 1.33
CA ASP A 86 -17.60 4.17 2.77
C ASP A 86 -17.73 2.73 3.31
N TYR A 87 -17.55 2.53 4.62
CA TYR A 87 -17.71 1.22 5.25
C TYR A 87 -19.11 0.62 5.10
N LYS A 88 -20.16 1.44 4.95
CA LYS A 88 -21.52 0.94 4.72
C LYS A 88 -21.62 0.32 3.33
N TYR A 89 -20.98 0.93 2.35
CA TYR A 89 -20.90 0.41 0.99
C TYR A 89 -20.01 -0.83 0.88
N THR A 90 -18.84 -0.82 1.51
CA THR A 90 -17.87 -1.92 1.39
C THR A 90 -18.21 -3.12 2.25
N HIS A 91 -19.12 -2.97 3.23
CA HIS A 91 -19.44 -4.00 4.21
C HIS A 91 -18.20 -4.55 4.94
N GLY A 92 -17.14 -3.75 5.05
CA GLY A 92 -15.87 -4.16 5.68
C GLY A 92 -14.99 -5.07 4.83
N LEU A 93 -15.38 -5.40 3.58
CA LEU A 93 -14.61 -6.28 2.69
C LEU A 93 -13.43 -5.56 2.02
N ALA A 94 -13.45 -4.23 2.01
CA ALA A 94 -12.36 -3.38 1.57
C ALA A 94 -12.34 -2.08 2.38
N PRO A 95 -11.17 -1.44 2.55
CA PRO A 95 -11.08 -0.09 3.10
C PRO A 95 -11.88 0.91 2.24
N PRO A 96 -12.35 2.03 2.81
CA PRO A 96 -12.99 3.09 2.05
C PRO A 96 -12.11 3.59 0.91
N TYR A 97 -12.74 3.97 -0.19
CA TYR A 97 -12.04 4.47 -1.37
C TYR A 97 -12.84 5.53 -2.13
N LEU A 98 -12.14 6.23 -3.00
CA LEU A 98 -12.62 7.28 -3.89
C LEU A 98 -12.27 6.91 -5.33
N ILE A 99 -13.24 7.01 -6.26
CA ILE A 99 -12.98 6.99 -7.71
C ILE A 99 -13.09 8.43 -8.21
N TYR A 100 -12.01 8.93 -8.78
CA TYR A 100 -11.84 10.32 -9.21
C TYR A 100 -11.35 10.38 -10.65
N VAL A 101 -11.91 11.29 -11.45
CA VAL A 101 -11.45 11.52 -12.82
C VAL A 101 -10.70 12.85 -12.87
N ASP A 102 -9.38 12.77 -12.96
CA ASP A 102 -8.52 13.93 -13.09
C ASP A 102 -8.39 14.33 -14.56
N HIS A 103 -9.28 15.21 -15.02
CA HIS A 103 -9.24 15.70 -16.40
C HIS A 103 -8.00 16.52 -16.72
N LYS A 104 -7.37 17.15 -15.72
CA LYS A 104 -6.17 17.96 -15.90
C LYS A 104 -4.97 17.07 -16.23
N GLU A 105 -4.83 15.96 -15.51
CA GLU A 105 -3.72 15.02 -15.65
C GLU A 105 -4.06 13.83 -16.56
N GLN A 106 -5.28 13.79 -17.11
CA GLN A 106 -5.80 12.69 -17.92
C GLN A 106 -5.66 11.34 -17.19
N ASP A 107 -6.17 11.27 -15.96
CA ASP A 107 -5.97 10.13 -15.06
C ASP A 107 -7.30 9.72 -14.40
N ILE A 108 -7.55 8.41 -14.32
CA ILE A 108 -8.65 7.83 -13.54
C ILE A 108 -8.03 7.23 -12.29
N VAL A 109 -8.28 7.85 -11.14
CA VAL A 109 -7.64 7.48 -9.88
C VAL A 109 -8.61 6.74 -8.98
N VAL A 110 -8.19 5.57 -8.50
CA VAL A 110 -8.83 4.86 -7.39
C VAL A 110 -7.94 5.05 -6.16
N ALA A 111 -8.34 5.95 -5.27
CA ALA A 111 -7.61 6.27 -4.04
C ALA A 111 -8.19 5.51 -2.85
N ILE A 112 -7.37 4.73 -2.15
CA ILE A 112 -7.78 3.79 -1.09
C ILE A 112 -7.22 4.23 0.26
N ARG A 113 -8.11 4.37 1.23
CA ARG A 113 -7.76 4.74 2.61
C ARG A 113 -6.94 3.65 3.29
N GLY A 114 -6.06 4.04 4.20
CA GLY A 114 -5.47 3.14 5.18
C GLY A 114 -6.44 2.73 6.28
N LEU A 115 -5.95 1.95 7.25
CA LEU A 115 -6.77 1.42 8.33
C LEU A 115 -7.38 2.52 9.20
N ASN A 116 -8.58 2.27 9.71
CA ASN A 116 -9.21 3.02 10.77
C ASN A 116 -9.11 2.24 12.08
N LEU A 117 -8.46 2.81 13.10
CA LEU A 117 -8.22 2.14 14.37
C LEU A 117 -9.48 1.68 15.10
N GLY A 118 -10.63 2.31 14.83
CA GLY A 118 -11.93 1.95 15.39
C GLY A 118 -12.74 0.97 14.54
N ARG A 119 -12.18 0.43 13.45
CA ARG A 119 -12.87 -0.48 12.52
C ARG A 119 -12.24 -1.85 12.54
N GLU A 120 -12.92 -2.80 13.18
CA GLU A 120 -12.49 -4.20 13.27
C GLU A 120 -12.25 -4.86 11.91
N SER A 121 -13.08 -4.53 10.91
CA SER A 121 -12.93 -5.07 9.55
C SER A 121 -11.58 -4.75 8.91
N ASP A 122 -10.99 -3.59 9.20
CA ASP A 122 -9.68 -3.24 8.65
C ASP A 122 -8.58 -4.11 9.25
N TYR A 123 -8.69 -4.46 10.53
CA TYR A 123 -7.79 -5.42 11.16
C TYR A 123 -8.00 -6.83 10.61
N GLN A 124 -9.25 -7.23 10.32
CA GLN A 124 -9.52 -8.53 9.69
C GLN A 124 -8.80 -8.65 8.35
N VAL A 125 -8.87 -7.61 7.49
CA VAL A 125 -8.12 -7.58 6.22
C VAL A 125 -6.61 -7.66 6.45
N LEU A 126 -6.09 -6.90 7.41
CA LEU A 126 -4.65 -6.82 7.68
C LEU A 126 -4.07 -8.10 8.32
N LEU A 127 -4.85 -8.78 9.15
CA LEU A 127 -4.42 -9.95 9.92
C LEU A 127 -4.76 -11.27 9.23
N ASP A 128 -5.59 -11.25 8.19
CA ASP A 128 -5.88 -12.42 7.37
C ASP A 128 -4.70 -12.74 6.42
N ASN A 129 -3.61 -13.22 7.00
CA ASN A 129 -2.44 -13.65 6.25
C ASN A 129 -1.63 -14.71 7.00
N LYS A 130 -1.51 -15.88 6.38
CA LYS A 130 -0.65 -16.97 6.82
C LYS A 130 0.48 -17.16 5.82
N LEU A 131 1.64 -17.56 6.33
CA LEU A 131 2.84 -17.72 5.51
C LEU A 131 2.60 -18.78 4.42
N GLY A 132 2.73 -18.37 3.16
CA GLY A 132 2.50 -19.25 2.01
C GLY A 132 1.03 -19.54 1.66
N GLN A 133 0.08 -18.83 2.28
CA GLN A 133 -1.36 -19.08 2.12
C GLN A 133 -1.86 -18.89 0.69
N GLU A 134 -1.37 -17.85 0.00
CA GLU A 134 -1.92 -17.43 -1.29
C GLU A 134 -0.81 -17.35 -2.34
N LEU A 135 -1.05 -17.99 -3.49
CA LEU A 135 -0.17 -17.96 -4.65
C LEU A 135 -0.82 -17.16 -5.76
N PHE A 136 -0.17 -16.08 -6.18
CA PHE A 136 -0.57 -15.29 -7.34
C PHE A 136 0.59 -15.17 -8.31
N ASP A 137 0.36 -15.54 -9.57
CA ASP A 137 1.33 -15.37 -10.66
C ASP A 137 2.71 -15.99 -10.37
N GLY A 138 2.72 -17.13 -9.66
CA GLY A 138 3.94 -17.85 -9.30
C GLY A 138 4.74 -17.23 -8.15
N GLY A 139 4.15 -16.33 -7.36
CA GLY A 139 4.72 -15.85 -6.11
C GLY A 139 3.68 -15.78 -4.99
N TYR A 140 4.14 -15.48 -3.78
CA TYR A 140 3.27 -15.31 -2.61
C TYR A 140 2.75 -13.88 -2.49
N VAL A 141 1.51 -13.74 -2.06
CA VAL A 141 0.85 -12.46 -1.77
C VAL A 141 0.14 -12.53 -0.41
N HIS A 142 -0.19 -11.36 0.13
CA HIS A 142 -0.96 -11.25 1.35
C HIS A 142 -2.44 -11.55 1.07
N HIS A 143 -2.99 -12.58 1.73
CA HIS A 143 -4.31 -13.11 1.39
C HIS A 143 -5.43 -12.06 1.58
N GLY A 144 -5.57 -11.46 2.76
CA GLY A 144 -6.63 -10.47 3.02
C GLY A 144 -6.58 -9.24 2.09
N LEU A 145 -5.37 -8.72 1.80
CA LEU A 145 -5.19 -7.62 0.85
C LEU A 145 -5.60 -8.02 -0.58
N LEU A 146 -5.30 -9.25 -1.01
CA LEU A 146 -5.71 -9.77 -2.30
C LEU A 146 -7.24 -9.91 -2.38
N GLU A 147 -7.87 -10.47 -1.35
CA GLU A 147 -9.32 -10.64 -1.30
C GLU A 147 -10.06 -9.29 -1.35
N SER A 148 -9.59 -8.30 -0.60
CA SER A 148 -10.12 -6.92 -0.69
C SER A 148 -9.95 -6.32 -2.08
N ALA A 149 -8.80 -6.52 -2.72
CA ALA A 149 -8.55 -6.03 -4.07
C ALA A 149 -9.43 -6.73 -5.11
N PHE A 150 -9.61 -8.06 -4.98
CA PHE A 150 -10.49 -8.83 -5.85
C PHE A 150 -11.95 -8.39 -5.71
N TRP A 151 -12.40 -8.17 -4.47
CA TRP A 151 -13.73 -7.64 -4.19
C TRP A 151 -13.94 -6.28 -4.85
N LEU A 152 -12.99 -5.36 -4.68
CA LEU A 152 -13.07 -4.01 -5.25
C LEU A 152 -13.10 -4.07 -6.78
N LEU A 153 -12.20 -4.82 -7.41
CA LEU A 153 -12.19 -4.98 -8.87
C LEU A 153 -13.52 -5.54 -9.37
N LYS A 154 -14.07 -6.57 -8.71
CA LYS A 154 -15.36 -7.15 -9.08
C LYS A 154 -16.51 -6.14 -8.92
N LYS A 155 -16.48 -5.31 -7.88
CA LYS A 155 -17.54 -4.34 -7.58
C LYS A 155 -17.52 -3.15 -8.53
N GLU A 156 -16.34 -2.69 -8.91
CA GLU A 156 -16.13 -1.46 -9.68
C GLU A 156 -15.75 -1.69 -11.15
N ALA A 157 -15.60 -2.93 -11.61
CA ALA A 157 -15.20 -3.25 -12.98
C ALA A 157 -16.02 -2.51 -14.04
N GLU A 158 -17.35 -2.52 -13.94
CA GLU A 158 -18.22 -1.84 -14.91
C GLU A 158 -18.07 -0.31 -14.88
N VAL A 159 -17.88 0.27 -13.69
CA VAL A 159 -17.64 1.72 -13.55
C VAL A 159 -16.30 2.09 -14.19
N LEU A 160 -15.23 1.37 -13.84
CA LEU A 160 -13.90 1.60 -14.39
C LEU A 160 -13.86 1.38 -15.90
N LYS A 161 -14.53 0.34 -16.40
CA LYS A 161 -14.65 0.06 -17.83
C LYS A 161 -15.37 1.18 -18.56
N SER A 162 -16.49 1.67 -18.03
CA SER A 162 -17.22 2.81 -18.60
C SER A 162 -16.35 4.06 -18.67
N LEU A 163 -15.62 4.38 -17.60
CA LEU A 163 -14.70 5.53 -17.57
C LEU A 163 -13.57 5.39 -18.58
N LEU A 164 -12.98 4.19 -18.72
CA LEU A 164 -11.93 3.92 -19.71
C LEU A 164 -12.42 4.06 -21.15
N GLN A 165 -13.67 3.67 -21.42
CA GLN A 165 -14.32 3.83 -22.72
C GLN A 165 -14.63 5.30 -23.04
N GLN A 166 -15.07 6.07 -22.03
CA GLN A 166 -15.32 7.50 -22.15
C GLN A 166 -14.01 8.31 -22.31
N HIS A 167 -12.94 7.84 -21.68
CA HIS A 167 -11.64 8.50 -21.67
C HIS A 167 -10.52 7.55 -22.14
N PRO A 168 -10.51 7.20 -23.45
CA PRO A 168 -9.63 6.17 -23.99
C PRO A 168 -8.16 6.58 -24.05
N GLN A 169 -7.78 7.77 -23.60
CA GLN A 169 -6.38 8.20 -23.49
C GLN A 169 -5.90 8.27 -22.04
N TYR A 170 -6.80 8.13 -21.06
CA TYR A 170 -6.46 8.41 -19.66
C TYR A 170 -5.68 7.26 -19.03
N MET A 171 -4.82 7.58 -18.07
CA MET A 171 -4.17 6.61 -17.21
C MET A 171 -5.19 5.99 -16.25
N LEU A 172 -4.92 4.77 -15.77
CA LEU A 172 -5.61 4.16 -14.65
C LEU A 172 -4.63 4.03 -13.49
N THR A 173 -4.84 4.84 -12.46
CA THR A 173 -3.93 4.92 -11.32
C THR A 173 -4.58 4.41 -10.05
N PHE A 174 -3.94 3.45 -9.39
CA PHE A 174 -4.32 2.99 -8.07
C PHE A 174 -3.42 3.66 -7.03
N ALA A 175 -4.01 4.35 -6.06
CA ALA A 175 -3.24 4.99 -5.00
C ALA A 175 -3.77 4.53 -3.65
N GLY A 176 -2.88 4.36 -2.67
CA GLY A 176 -3.34 4.04 -1.33
C GLY A 176 -2.28 4.36 -0.29
N HIS A 177 -2.72 4.41 0.97
CA HIS A 177 -1.86 4.62 2.13
C HIS A 177 -1.94 3.43 3.10
N SER A 178 -0.82 2.99 3.65
CA SER A 178 -0.77 1.97 4.72
C SER A 178 -1.53 0.70 4.29
N LEU A 179 -2.59 0.28 5.00
CA LEU A 179 -3.45 -0.84 4.58
C LEU A 179 -3.93 -0.70 3.11
N GLY A 180 -4.41 0.49 2.73
CA GLY A 180 -4.94 0.78 1.41
C GLY A 180 -3.91 0.70 0.30
N SER A 181 -2.63 0.99 0.59
CA SER A 181 -1.55 0.81 -0.39
C SER A 181 -1.28 -0.65 -0.73
N GLY A 182 -1.43 -1.55 0.25
CA GLY A 182 -1.36 -2.99 0.02
C GLY A 182 -2.49 -3.48 -0.90
N VAL A 183 -3.71 -3.00 -0.66
CA VAL A 183 -4.88 -3.26 -1.53
C VAL A 183 -4.65 -2.66 -2.93
N ALA A 184 -4.14 -1.43 -3.04
CA ALA A 184 -3.86 -0.78 -4.31
C ALA A 184 -2.81 -1.55 -5.14
N ALA A 185 -1.76 -2.06 -4.49
CA ALA A 185 -0.74 -2.87 -5.14
C ALA A 185 -1.32 -4.20 -5.67
N MET A 186 -2.11 -4.91 -4.86
CA MET A 186 -2.81 -6.14 -5.30
C MET A 186 -3.79 -5.86 -6.44
N LEU A 187 -4.55 -4.77 -6.35
CA LEU A 187 -5.52 -4.34 -7.36
C LEU A 187 -4.84 -4.03 -8.70
N THR A 188 -3.66 -3.41 -8.66
CA THR A 188 -2.82 -3.14 -9.84
C THR A 188 -2.38 -4.43 -10.51
N MET A 189 -1.91 -5.41 -9.74
CA MET A 189 -1.51 -6.72 -10.27
C MET A 189 -2.70 -7.45 -10.92
N LEU A 190 -3.88 -7.38 -10.29
CA LEU A 190 -5.12 -7.92 -10.83
C LEU A 190 -5.55 -7.22 -12.12
N ALA A 191 -5.49 -5.88 -12.16
CA ALA A 191 -5.83 -5.08 -13.33
C ALA A 191 -4.92 -5.40 -14.53
N VAL A 192 -3.61 -5.52 -14.30
CA VAL A 192 -2.63 -5.85 -15.34
C VAL A 192 -2.74 -7.31 -15.81
N LYS A 193 -3.13 -8.23 -14.93
CA LYS A 193 -3.32 -9.64 -15.28
C LYS A 193 -4.64 -9.90 -15.99
N HIS A 194 -5.70 -9.18 -15.62
CA HIS A 194 -7.08 -9.36 -16.12
C HIS A 194 -7.56 -8.12 -16.91
N ARG A 195 -6.76 -7.69 -17.88
CA ARG A 195 -7.03 -6.47 -18.68
C ARG A 195 -8.33 -6.58 -19.49
N ASP A 196 -8.76 -7.79 -19.81
CA ASP A 196 -10.04 -8.09 -20.44
C ASP A 196 -11.25 -7.56 -19.64
N LYS A 197 -11.12 -7.47 -18.32
CA LYS A 197 -12.16 -6.90 -17.43
C LYS A 197 -12.18 -5.37 -17.43
N LEU A 198 -11.12 -4.71 -17.91
CA LEU A 198 -10.91 -3.26 -17.87
C LEU A 198 -10.66 -2.71 -19.28
N ASP A 199 -11.57 -3.04 -20.20
CA ASP A 199 -11.56 -2.56 -21.60
C ASP A 199 -10.25 -2.84 -22.36
N ASN A 200 -9.54 -3.92 -22.02
CA ASN A 200 -8.25 -4.27 -22.60
C ASN A 200 -7.19 -3.16 -22.50
N ILE A 201 -7.24 -2.35 -21.44
CA ILE A 201 -6.25 -1.29 -21.17
C ILE A 201 -4.82 -1.83 -21.32
N SER A 202 -3.93 -1.03 -21.91
CA SER A 202 -2.52 -1.42 -22.04
C SER A 202 -1.81 -1.38 -20.70
N ARG A 203 -0.78 -2.22 -20.52
CA ARG A 203 -0.04 -2.29 -19.24
C ARG A 203 0.63 -0.94 -18.91
N GLU A 204 1.14 -0.22 -19.92
CA GLU A 204 1.83 1.05 -19.72
C GLU A 204 0.91 2.16 -19.20
N ARG A 205 -0.41 1.97 -19.33
CA ARG A 205 -1.44 2.88 -18.86
C ARG A 205 -1.96 2.58 -17.46
N VAL A 206 -1.44 1.54 -16.81
CA VAL A 206 -1.79 1.19 -15.43
C VAL A 206 -0.63 1.56 -14.53
N ARG A 207 -0.89 2.30 -13.45
CA ARG A 207 0.14 2.67 -12.46
C ARG A 207 -0.39 2.55 -11.04
N CYS A 208 0.53 2.45 -10.09
CA CYS A 208 0.23 2.43 -8.68
C CYS A 208 1.19 3.31 -7.89
N TYR A 209 0.64 4.04 -6.92
CA TYR A 209 1.39 4.78 -5.90
C TYR A 209 1.02 4.21 -4.53
N ALA A 210 1.85 3.27 -4.08
CA ALA A 210 1.71 2.60 -2.81
C ALA A 210 2.46 3.39 -1.73
N ILE A 211 1.75 4.19 -0.94
CA ILE A 211 2.32 5.08 0.07
C ILE A 211 2.34 4.36 1.42
N ALA A 212 3.50 4.29 2.07
CA ALA A 212 3.71 3.53 3.30
C ALA A 212 3.24 2.06 3.20
N PRO A 213 3.67 1.28 2.18
CA PRO A 213 3.13 -0.05 1.95
C PRO A 213 3.46 -1.07 3.01
N ALA A 214 2.44 -1.82 3.44
CA ALA A 214 2.65 -3.09 4.10
C ALA A 214 3.32 -4.08 3.13
N ARG A 215 4.21 -4.93 3.65
CA ARG A 215 4.82 -6.00 2.83
C ARG A 215 3.75 -7.00 2.43
N CYS A 216 3.34 -6.94 1.15
CA CYS A 216 2.16 -7.62 0.65
C CYS A 216 2.45 -8.64 -0.47
N MET A 217 3.70 -8.77 -0.92
CA MET A 217 4.08 -9.73 -1.96
C MET A 217 5.53 -10.19 -1.83
N SER A 218 5.80 -11.33 -2.46
CA SER A 218 7.13 -11.92 -2.62
C SER A 218 8.01 -11.11 -3.57
N LEU A 219 9.33 -11.23 -3.41
CA LEU A 219 10.33 -10.47 -4.17
C LEU A 219 10.19 -10.66 -5.69
N ASN A 220 9.89 -11.87 -6.16
CA ASN A 220 9.73 -12.11 -7.59
C ASN A 220 8.55 -11.34 -8.19
N LEU A 221 7.46 -11.14 -7.43
CA LEU A 221 6.33 -10.31 -7.85
C LEU A 221 6.69 -8.82 -7.78
N ALA A 222 7.35 -8.38 -6.71
CA ALA A 222 7.83 -7.00 -6.60
C ALA A 222 8.71 -6.60 -7.79
N VAL A 223 9.64 -7.47 -8.22
CA VAL A 223 10.47 -7.23 -9.40
C VAL A 223 9.66 -7.28 -10.70
N ARG A 224 8.72 -8.22 -10.83
CA ARG A 224 7.88 -8.38 -12.04
C ARG A 224 6.94 -7.21 -12.30
N TYR A 225 6.52 -6.51 -11.25
CA TYR A 225 5.58 -5.39 -11.32
C TYR A 225 6.23 -4.03 -11.00
N ALA A 226 7.56 -3.97 -10.94
CA ALA A 226 8.30 -2.75 -10.62
C ALA A 226 8.12 -1.61 -11.64
N ASP A 227 7.68 -1.93 -12.85
CA ASP A 227 7.34 -0.97 -13.91
C ASP A 227 5.99 -0.27 -13.71
N VAL A 228 5.10 -0.84 -12.90
CA VAL A 228 3.75 -0.31 -12.68
C VAL A 228 3.45 0.02 -11.21
N ILE A 229 4.21 -0.51 -10.24
CA ILE A 229 4.00 -0.25 -8.81
C ILE A 229 5.16 0.57 -8.23
N ASN A 230 4.86 1.82 -7.87
CA ASN A 230 5.78 2.72 -7.18
C ASN A 230 5.52 2.67 -5.68
N SER A 231 6.52 2.27 -4.91
CA SER A 231 6.46 2.27 -3.44
C SER A 231 7.09 3.53 -2.87
N ILE A 232 6.33 4.28 -2.08
CA ILE A 232 6.76 5.54 -1.47
C ILE A 232 6.87 5.33 0.04
N VAL A 233 8.09 5.42 0.56
CA VAL A 233 8.40 5.23 1.98
C VAL A 233 9.05 6.50 2.51
N LEU A 234 8.46 7.08 3.55
CA LEU A 234 8.99 8.29 4.17
C LEU A 234 9.95 7.89 5.31
N GLN A 235 11.24 8.17 5.12
CA GLN A 235 12.29 8.00 6.13
C GLN A 235 12.19 6.63 6.85
N ASP A 236 12.04 6.64 8.17
CA ASP A 236 12.06 5.49 9.07
C ASP A 236 10.68 4.85 9.30
N ASP A 237 9.69 5.13 8.44
CA ASP A 237 8.36 4.50 8.52
C ASP A 237 8.47 2.99 8.73
N PHE A 238 7.90 2.51 9.84
CA PHE A 238 8.11 1.15 10.29
C PHE A 238 7.34 0.13 9.44
N LEU A 239 6.21 0.52 8.85
CA LEU A 239 5.26 -0.44 8.28
C LEU A 239 5.84 -1.22 7.08
N PRO A 240 6.57 -0.60 6.14
CA PRO A 240 7.29 -1.32 5.08
C PRO A 240 8.40 -2.24 5.60
N ARG A 241 8.86 -2.03 6.84
CA ARG A 241 10.01 -2.74 7.45
C ARG A 241 9.57 -3.85 8.41
N THR A 242 8.27 -4.01 8.65
CA THR A 242 7.76 -4.99 9.62
C THR A 242 7.56 -6.40 9.07
N ALA A 243 8.05 -7.37 9.84
CA ALA A 243 7.64 -8.79 9.91
C ALA A 243 6.17 -9.07 9.52
N THR A 244 5.84 -9.91 8.54
CA THR A 244 4.49 -10.46 8.32
C THR A 244 4.30 -11.68 9.22
N PRO A 245 4.27 -11.47 10.55
CA PRO A 245 2.97 -11.34 11.21
C PRO A 245 2.85 -10.00 11.95
N LEU A 246 1.95 -9.14 11.45
CA LEU A 246 1.62 -7.85 12.08
C LEU A 246 0.92 -8.03 13.44
N GLU A 247 0.41 -9.23 13.72
CA GLU A 247 -0.18 -9.63 15.00
C GLU A 247 0.72 -9.31 16.19
N ASP A 248 2.04 -9.50 16.06
CA ASP A 248 2.96 -9.29 17.17
C ASP A 248 3.24 -7.79 17.43
N ILE A 249 3.05 -6.93 16.42
CA ILE A 249 3.27 -5.48 16.55
C ILE A 249 2.10 -4.79 17.24
N PHE A 250 0.86 -5.14 16.90
CA PHE A 250 -0.31 -4.61 17.61
C PHE A 250 -0.36 -5.10 19.06
N LYS A 251 0.13 -6.32 19.32
CA LYS A 251 0.37 -6.80 20.69
C LYS A 251 1.48 -6.04 21.43
N CYS A 252 2.32 -5.25 20.77
CA CYS A 252 3.33 -4.43 21.46
C CYS A 252 2.88 -2.98 21.70
N ILE A 253 1.90 -2.48 20.95
CA ILE A 253 1.42 -1.09 21.05
C ILE A 253 0.25 -0.96 22.04
N CYS A 254 -0.53 -2.02 22.24
CA CYS A 254 -1.74 -2.01 23.07
C CYS A 254 -1.57 -2.66 24.46
N TRP A 255 -0.36 -2.62 25.05
CA TRP A 255 -0.12 -2.96 26.46
C TRP A 255 0.18 -1.73 27.30
#